data_AF-L2GPX9-F1
#
_entry.id   AF-L2GPX9-F1
#
_cell.length_a   1.000
_cell.length_b   1.000
_cell.length_c   1.000
_cell.angle_alpha   90.00
_cell.angle_beta   90.00
_cell.angle_gamma   90.00
#
_symmetry.space_group_name_H-M   'P 1'
#
loop_
_entity.id
_entity.type
_entity.pdbx_description
1 polymer ?
#
loop_
_entity_poly.entity_id
_entity_poly.type
_entity_poly.pdbx_seq_one_letter_code
_entity_poly.pdbx_strand_id
1 'polypeptide(L)'
;MKQCQFCNSHKTKVLNDTLFCENCEIYFTLKNGIQLIKSLPIAETKQRTLNLCVSCSRRAMKNSSIKCRTFREYLKRLPYCSSCKSLNVVFLKNLFFKNFLLYKKIKSVFGLSTLFTLIMTWCCFEKYVSALYYYIAITADGMSSFSFIFTSFLLYHLNQYSFIRLMLFLICLYKIISKKSIYFEIPINLLSAHELDNFIDRLNINSSLESDVYRHDKRVNVHYGSQPHLKNK
;
A
#
# COMPACT_ATOMS: atom_id res chain seq x y z
N MET A 1 -14.77 5.05 6.45
CA MET A 1 -13.69 4.09 6.15
C MET A 1 -12.71 4.01 7.32
N LYS A 2 -12.47 2.82 7.89
CA LYS A 2 -11.47 2.56 8.95
C LYS A 2 -10.29 1.70 8.47
N GLN A 3 -10.03 1.69 7.16
CA GLN A 3 -9.00 0.84 6.56
C GLN A 3 -8.06 1.70 5.72
N CYS A 4 -6.76 1.51 5.90
CA CYS A 4 -5.72 2.20 5.14
C CYS A 4 -5.65 1.65 3.71
N GLN A 5 -5.81 2.49 2.69
CA GLN A 5 -5.73 2.05 1.28
C GLN A 5 -4.30 1.64 0.85
N PHE A 6 -3.28 2.00 1.64
CA PHE A 6 -1.88 1.73 1.33
C PHE A 6 -1.36 0.41 1.90
N CYS A 7 -1.77 0.04 3.11
CA CYS A 7 -1.37 -1.24 3.72
C CYS A 7 -2.55 -2.15 4.08
N ASN A 8 -3.78 -1.80 3.71
CA ASN A 8 -5.02 -2.53 4.03
C ASN A 8 -5.24 -2.78 5.53
N SER A 9 -4.52 -2.06 6.41
CA SER A 9 -4.63 -2.21 7.86
C SER A 9 -5.89 -1.53 8.38
N HIS A 10 -6.57 -2.17 9.34
CA HIS A 10 -7.68 -1.59 10.08
C HIS A 10 -7.25 -0.71 11.25
N LYS A 11 -5.94 -0.61 11.51
CA LYS A 11 -5.36 0.23 12.58
C LYS A 11 -5.21 1.68 12.10
N THR A 12 -6.35 2.34 11.86
CA THR A 12 -6.38 3.75 11.43
C THR A 12 -7.10 4.61 12.46
N LYS A 13 -6.52 5.76 12.78
CA LYS A 13 -7.08 6.79 13.66
C LYS A 13 -7.48 8.01 12.83
N VAL A 14 -8.63 8.60 13.12
CA VAL A 14 -9.06 9.87 12.51
C VAL A 14 -8.67 10.99 13.47
N LEU A 15 -7.98 12.01 12.96
CA LEU A 15 -7.44 13.15 13.69
C LEU A 15 -7.70 14.42 12.86
N ASN A 16 -8.65 15.28 13.28
CA ASN A 16 -8.92 16.61 12.69
C ASN A 16 -8.76 16.64 11.16
N ASP A 17 -9.65 15.94 10.44
CA ASP A 17 -9.69 15.82 8.97
C ASP A 17 -8.55 15.05 8.31
N THR A 18 -7.71 14.40 9.11
CA THR A 18 -6.66 13.49 8.64
C THR A 18 -6.88 12.07 9.16
N LEU A 19 -6.44 11.09 8.39
CA LEU A 19 -6.45 9.69 8.74
C LEU A 19 -5.00 9.23 8.94
N PHE A 20 -4.64 8.83 10.14
CA PHE A 20 -3.34 8.26 10.47
C PHE A 20 -3.42 6.74 10.47
N CYS A 21 -2.51 6.07 9.77
CA CYS A 21 -2.40 4.62 9.84
C CYS A 21 -1.25 4.21 10.76
N GLU A 22 -1.52 3.50 11.85
CA GLU A 22 -0.49 3.07 12.81
C GLU A 22 0.51 2.07 12.23
N ASN A 23 0.06 1.26 11.26
CA ASN A 23 0.91 0.25 10.64
C ASN A 23 1.86 0.84 9.59
N CYS A 24 1.37 1.84 8.86
CA CYS A 24 2.14 2.53 7.83
C CYS A 24 2.92 3.74 8.38
N GLU A 25 2.51 4.30 9.53
CA GLU A 25 2.98 5.57 10.11
C GLU A 25 2.78 6.79 9.20
N ILE A 26 1.77 6.77 8.31
CA ILE A 26 1.51 7.82 7.32
C ILE A 26 0.20 8.53 7.63
N TYR A 27 0.19 9.86 7.41
CA TYR A 27 -1.00 10.69 7.48
C TYR A 27 -1.61 10.85 6.09
N PHE A 28 -2.92 10.67 6.01
CA PHE A 28 -3.71 10.82 4.80
C PHE A 28 -4.76 11.92 4.95
N THR A 29 -5.02 12.67 3.89
CA THR A 29 -6.25 13.45 3.75
C THR A 29 -7.28 12.65 2.97
N LEU A 30 -8.54 12.72 3.37
CA LEU A 30 -9.64 12.12 2.63
C LEU A 30 -10.21 13.17 1.66
N LYS A 31 -10.11 12.92 0.35
CA LYS A 31 -10.80 13.72 -0.68
C LYS A 31 -11.66 12.78 -1.52
N ASN A 32 -12.97 13.01 -1.60
CA ASN A 32 -13.93 12.20 -2.37
C ASN A 32 -13.83 10.68 -2.09
N GLY A 33 -13.60 10.30 -0.82
CA GLY A 33 -13.44 8.88 -0.43
C GLY A 33 -12.08 8.26 -0.75
N ILE A 34 -11.15 9.02 -1.35
CA ILE A 34 -9.79 8.59 -1.68
C ILE A 34 -8.82 9.09 -0.60
N GLN A 35 -7.92 8.20 -0.13
CA GLN A 35 -6.85 8.56 0.80
C GLN A 35 -5.65 9.09 0.00
N LEU A 36 -5.40 10.39 0.10
CA LEU A 36 -4.23 11.04 -0.45
C LEU A 36 -3.19 11.24 0.64
N ILE A 37 -1.91 11.00 0.34
CA ILE A 37 -0.83 11.20 1.32
C ILE A 37 -0.75 12.70 1.66
N LYS A 38 -0.91 13.02 2.95
CA LYS A 38 -0.74 14.39 3.47
C LYS A 38 0.71 14.65 3.82
N SER A 39 1.30 13.72 4.57
CA SER A 39 2.68 13.83 5.04
C SER A 39 3.29 12.45 5.27
N LEU A 40 4.57 12.34 4.95
CA LEU A 40 5.42 11.21 5.29
C LEU A 40 6.22 11.56 6.56
N PRO A 41 6.48 10.59 7.46
CA PRO A 41 7.24 10.82 8.69
C PRO A 41 8.75 10.88 8.39
N ILE A 42 9.15 11.89 7.63
CA ILE A 42 10.54 12.18 7.28
C ILE A 42 11.05 13.21 8.30
N ALA A 43 12.11 12.86 9.03
CA ALA A 43 12.77 13.76 9.96
C ALA A 43 13.94 14.48 9.27
N GLU A 44 14.26 15.70 9.67
CA GLU A 44 15.50 16.34 9.24
C GLU A 44 16.71 15.56 9.76
N THR A 45 17.67 15.30 8.89
CA THR A 45 18.93 14.64 9.26
C THR A 45 20.09 15.32 8.55
N LYS A 46 21.16 15.61 9.30
CA LYS A 46 22.42 16.09 8.73
C LYS A 46 23.22 14.96 8.05
N GLN A 47 22.79 13.72 8.24
CA GLN A 47 23.46 12.54 7.71
C GLN A 47 23.15 12.38 6.22
N ARG A 48 24.20 12.50 5.39
CA ARG A 48 24.10 12.33 3.92
C ARG A 48 24.33 10.88 3.47
N THR A 49 25.04 10.09 4.27
CA THR A 49 25.46 8.72 3.92
C THR A 49 25.32 7.75 5.09
N LEU A 50 25.21 6.45 4.81
CA LEU A 50 25.14 5.41 5.84
C LEU A 50 26.51 5.21 6.53
N ASN A 51 26.50 5.21 7.85
CA ASN A 51 27.65 4.87 8.68
C ASN A 51 27.67 3.36 8.95
N LEU A 52 28.35 2.60 8.10
CA LEU A 52 28.43 1.14 8.17
C LEU A 52 29.84 0.67 8.59
N CYS A 53 29.91 -0.41 9.36
CA CYS A 53 31.17 -1.13 9.55
C CYS A 53 31.57 -1.86 8.26
N VAL A 54 32.86 -2.19 8.12
CA VAL A 54 33.41 -2.85 6.92
C VAL A 54 32.61 -4.08 6.48
N SER A 55 32.22 -4.94 7.44
CA SER A 55 31.45 -6.15 7.16
C SER A 55 30.01 -5.87 6.70
N CYS A 56 29.40 -4.75 7.13
CA CYS A 56 28.08 -4.33 6.66
C CYS A 56 28.16 -3.68 5.28
N SER A 57 29.20 -2.88 5.01
CA SER A 57 29.44 -2.26 3.70
C SER A 57 29.60 -3.31 2.60
N ARG A 58 30.39 -4.37 2.85
CA ARG A 58 30.53 -5.49 1.89
C ARG A 58 29.20 -6.22 1.62
N ARG A 59 28.36 -6.37 2.65
CA ARG A 59 27.02 -6.98 2.50
C ARG A 59 26.05 -6.09 1.73
N ALA A 60 26.16 -4.77 1.88
CA ALA A 60 25.34 -3.79 1.19
C ALA A 60 25.57 -3.76 -0.33
N MET A 61 26.80 -4.07 -0.77
CA MET A 61 27.19 -4.09 -2.19
C MET A 61 26.58 -5.25 -2.99
N LYS A 62 25.97 -6.25 -2.33
CA LYS A 62 25.25 -7.29 -3.05
C LYS A 62 23.95 -6.71 -3.59
N ASN A 63 23.85 -6.57 -4.92
CA ASN A 63 22.65 -6.12 -5.64
C ASN A 63 21.43 -6.98 -5.29
N SER A 64 20.74 -6.60 -4.22
CA SER A 64 19.65 -7.35 -3.63
C SER A 64 18.55 -6.38 -3.17
N SER A 65 17.31 -6.83 -3.25
CA SER A 65 16.13 -6.08 -2.81
C SER A 65 15.56 -6.69 -1.53
N ILE A 66 14.99 -5.83 -0.69
CA ILE A 66 14.25 -6.24 0.51
C ILE A 66 12.77 -6.08 0.22
N LYS A 67 12.06 -7.21 0.26
CA LYS A 67 10.60 -7.23 0.31
C LYS A 67 10.17 -6.94 1.75
N CYS A 68 9.31 -5.97 1.96
CA CYS A 68 8.81 -5.60 3.30
C CYS A 68 7.46 -4.90 3.21
N ARG A 69 6.66 -4.91 4.28
CA ARG A 69 5.39 -4.19 4.36
C ARG A 69 5.44 -2.96 5.27
N THR A 70 6.36 -2.95 6.22
CA THR A 70 6.52 -1.90 7.22
C THR A 70 7.99 -1.54 7.38
N PHE A 71 8.27 -0.36 7.91
CA PHE A 71 9.63 0.04 8.25
C PHE A 71 10.28 -0.93 9.25
N ARG A 72 9.50 -1.47 10.19
CA ARG A 72 9.99 -2.47 11.16
C ARG A 72 10.46 -3.75 10.46
N GLU A 73 9.72 -4.24 9.48
CA GLU A 73 10.12 -5.39 8.67
C GLU A 73 11.38 -5.08 7.84
N TYR A 74 11.43 -3.90 7.23
CA TYR A 74 12.59 -3.42 6.48
C TYR A 74 13.85 -3.42 7.36
N LEU A 75 13.78 -2.79 8.54
CA LEU A 75 14.89 -2.71 9.48
C LEU A 75 15.34 -4.09 9.97
N LYS A 76 14.40 -5.03 10.20
CA LYS A 76 14.73 -6.41 10.59
C LYS A 76 15.47 -7.15 9.47
N ARG A 77 15.01 -7.03 8.22
CA ARG A 77 15.54 -7.73 7.04
C ARG A 77 16.85 -7.14 6.50
N LEU A 78 17.21 -5.91 6.87
CA LEU A 78 18.48 -5.31 6.47
C LEU A 78 19.68 -6.16 6.95
N PRO A 79 20.67 -6.42 6.08
CA PRO A 79 21.82 -7.28 6.38
C PRO A 79 22.91 -6.55 7.19
N TYR A 80 22.52 -5.63 8.07
CA TYR A 80 23.41 -4.84 8.91
C TYR A 80 23.42 -5.38 10.35
N CYS A 81 24.51 -5.15 11.10
CA CYS A 81 24.53 -5.45 12.53
C CYS A 81 23.62 -4.48 13.31
N SER A 82 23.27 -4.84 14.55
CA SER A 82 22.42 -4.03 15.43
C SER A 82 22.96 -2.61 15.62
N SER A 83 24.27 -2.46 15.84
CA SER A 83 24.91 -1.14 16.02
C SER A 83 24.84 -0.28 14.77
N CYS A 84 25.07 -0.85 13.58
CA CYS A 84 24.90 -0.11 12.32
C CYS A 84 23.43 0.26 12.10
N LYS A 85 22.48 -0.61 12.47
CA LYS A 85 21.06 -0.28 12.38
C LYS A 85 20.70 0.88 13.31
N SER A 86 21.10 0.83 14.58
CA SER A 86 20.78 1.86 15.58
C SER A 86 21.35 3.23 15.21
N LEU A 87 22.61 3.29 14.78
CA LEU A 87 23.27 4.52 14.35
C LEU A 87 22.59 5.19 13.14
N ASN A 88 21.96 4.38 12.27
CA ASN A 88 21.38 4.86 11.02
C ASN A 88 19.85 4.83 11.00
N VAL A 89 19.15 4.59 12.13
CA VAL A 89 17.68 4.38 12.13
C VAL A 89 16.94 5.53 11.46
N VAL A 90 17.28 6.77 11.79
CA VAL A 90 16.61 7.97 11.24
C VAL A 90 16.82 8.06 9.73
N PHE A 91 18.07 7.89 9.29
CA PHE A 91 18.40 7.89 7.86
C PHE A 91 17.66 6.77 7.11
N LEU A 92 17.68 5.54 7.64
CA LEU A 92 17.00 4.39 7.06
C LEU A 92 15.47 4.57 7.03
N LYS A 93 14.90 5.23 8.04
CA LYS A 93 13.47 5.57 8.10
C LYS A 93 13.12 6.56 7.00
N ASN A 94 13.85 7.66 6.89
CA ASN A 94 13.65 8.65 5.82
C ASN A 94 13.77 8.02 4.44
N LEU A 95 14.77 7.17 4.26
CA LEU A 95 15.01 6.48 3.00
C LEU A 95 13.88 5.49 2.66
N PHE A 96 13.38 4.74 3.64
CA PHE A 96 12.21 3.88 3.47
C PHE A 96 11.00 4.70 3.02
N PHE A 97 10.72 5.84 3.67
CA PHE A 97 9.56 6.67 3.34
C PHE A 97 9.70 7.43 2.01
N LYS A 98 10.90 7.92 1.65
CA LYS A 98 11.18 8.48 0.32
C LYS A 98 10.91 7.46 -0.78
N ASN A 99 11.32 6.21 -0.57
CA ASN A 99 11.15 5.12 -1.54
C ASN A 99 9.78 4.43 -1.47
N PHE A 100 8.96 4.75 -0.47
CA PHE A 100 7.70 4.09 -0.19
C PHE A 100 6.73 4.14 -1.38
N LEU A 101 6.70 5.26 -2.10
CA LEU A 101 5.83 5.42 -3.27
C LEU A 101 6.36 4.68 -4.50
N LEU A 102 7.67 4.74 -4.73
CA LEU A 102 8.30 4.28 -5.97
C LEU A 102 8.42 2.77 -6.06
N TYR A 103 8.66 2.12 -4.92
CA TYR A 103 8.87 0.67 -4.86
C TYR A 103 7.64 -0.11 -4.40
N LYS A 104 6.46 0.51 -4.48
CA LYS A 104 5.18 -0.15 -4.18
C LYS A 104 4.90 -1.23 -5.24
N LYS A 105 4.75 -2.47 -4.79
CA LYS A 105 4.35 -3.61 -5.62
C LYS A 105 3.06 -4.22 -5.06
N ILE A 106 2.28 -4.82 -5.95
CA ILE A 106 1.05 -5.52 -5.62
C ILE A 106 1.22 -6.98 -6.04
N LYS A 107 0.99 -7.91 -5.11
CA LYS A 107 1.01 -9.35 -5.40
C LYS A 107 -0.18 -10.03 -4.76
N SER A 108 -0.68 -11.08 -5.41
CA SER A 108 -1.70 -11.96 -4.84
C SER A 108 -1.24 -12.47 -3.46
N VAL A 109 -2.14 -12.43 -2.48
CA VAL A 109 -1.88 -12.99 -1.14
C VAL A 109 -1.68 -14.50 -1.25
N PHE A 110 -2.50 -15.13 -2.08
CA PHE A 110 -2.53 -16.57 -2.26
C PHE A 110 -1.79 -16.94 -3.55
N GLY A 111 -0.88 -17.92 -3.43
CA GLY A 111 -0.15 -18.45 -4.58
C GLY A 111 -0.98 -19.48 -5.34
N LEU A 112 -0.45 -19.90 -6.49
CA LEU A 112 -0.98 -21.03 -7.27
C LEU A 112 -1.15 -22.30 -6.42
N SER A 113 -0.23 -22.55 -5.49
CA SER A 113 -0.31 -23.69 -4.57
C SER A 113 -1.59 -23.64 -3.71
N THR A 114 -1.98 -22.50 -3.16
CA THR A 114 -3.21 -22.39 -2.36
C THR A 114 -4.46 -22.61 -3.20
N LEU A 115 -4.45 -22.11 -4.45
CA LEU A 115 -5.53 -22.32 -5.40
C LEU A 115 -5.64 -23.81 -5.78
N PHE A 116 -4.52 -24.48 -6.01
CA PHE A 116 -4.46 -25.91 -6.26
C PHE A 116 -5.01 -26.72 -5.09
N THR A 117 -4.61 -26.40 -3.85
CA THR A 117 -5.16 -27.06 -2.65
C THR A 117 -6.67 -26.89 -2.56
N LEU A 118 -7.21 -25.70 -2.81
CA LEU A 118 -8.66 -25.47 -2.82
C LEU A 118 -9.38 -26.37 -3.83
N ILE A 119 -8.86 -26.47 -5.06
CA ILE A 119 -9.45 -27.31 -6.11
C ILE A 119 -9.37 -28.80 -5.73
N MET A 120 -8.22 -29.27 -5.25
CA MET A 120 -8.05 -30.67 -4.86
C MET A 120 -8.93 -31.04 -3.66
N THR A 121 -9.07 -30.16 -2.68
CA THR A 121 -9.99 -30.38 -1.54
C THR A 121 -11.44 -30.43 -2.01
N TRP A 122 -11.84 -29.61 -2.98
CA TRP A 122 -13.17 -29.71 -3.58
C TRP A 122 -13.39 -31.06 -4.27
N CYS A 123 -12.45 -31.49 -5.13
CA CYS A 123 -12.58 -32.72 -5.91
C CYS A 123 -12.56 -34.00 -5.06
N CYS A 124 -11.70 -34.06 -4.03
CA CYS A 124 -11.52 -35.29 -3.24
C CYS A 124 -12.37 -35.31 -1.97
N PHE A 125 -12.76 -34.15 -1.46
CA PHE A 125 -13.25 -33.98 -0.09
C PHE A 125 -14.34 -32.91 -0.03
N GLU A 126 -15.39 -33.02 -0.86
CA GLU A 126 -16.48 -32.02 -0.97
C GLU A 126 -17.04 -31.56 0.39
N LYS A 127 -17.10 -32.47 1.38
CA LYS A 127 -17.60 -32.16 2.73
C LYS A 127 -16.74 -31.15 3.50
N TYR A 128 -15.46 -31.00 3.16
CA TYR A 128 -14.49 -30.15 3.84
C TYR A 128 -14.34 -28.76 3.22
N VAL A 129 -15.10 -28.46 2.16
CA VAL A 129 -15.05 -27.14 1.50
C VAL A 129 -15.52 -26.04 2.44
N SER A 130 -16.50 -26.33 3.29
CA SER A 130 -16.95 -25.42 4.34
C SER A 130 -15.82 -25.10 5.33
N ALA A 131 -15.02 -26.09 5.74
CA ALA A 131 -13.83 -25.89 6.57
C ALA A 131 -12.80 -24.95 5.91
N LEU A 132 -12.58 -25.12 4.61
CA LEU A 132 -11.65 -24.27 3.86
C LEU A 132 -12.20 -22.85 3.66
N TYR A 133 -13.52 -22.70 3.44
CA TYR A 133 -14.20 -21.42 3.46
C TYR A 133 -14.00 -20.70 4.80
N TYR A 134 -14.12 -21.41 5.93
CA TYR A 134 -13.87 -20.83 7.25
C TYR A 134 -12.44 -20.30 7.39
N TYR A 135 -11.45 -21.09 6.97
CA TYR A 135 -10.05 -20.66 6.99
C TYR A 135 -9.83 -19.40 6.13
N ILE A 136 -10.43 -19.37 4.94
CA ILE A 136 -10.35 -18.20 4.05
C ILE A 136 -11.09 -17.02 4.68
N ALA A 137 -12.29 -17.17 5.25
CA ALA A 137 -13.03 -16.06 5.85
C ALA A 137 -12.27 -15.41 7.03
N ILE A 138 -11.63 -16.22 7.89
CA ILE A 138 -10.82 -15.71 9.01
C ILE A 138 -9.60 -14.95 8.50
N THR A 139 -8.87 -15.53 7.54
CA THR A 139 -7.62 -14.93 7.00
C THR A 139 -7.89 -13.81 6.00
N ALA A 140 -9.02 -13.84 5.31
CA ALA A 140 -9.42 -12.90 4.28
C ALA A 140 -10.08 -11.65 4.88
N ASP A 141 -11.06 -11.84 5.77
CA ASP A 141 -12.00 -10.78 6.12
C ASP A 141 -11.85 -10.29 7.56
N GLY A 142 -11.04 -10.97 8.39
CA GLY A 142 -10.81 -10.55 9.78
C GLY A 142 -12.11 -10.47 10.60
N MET A 143 -13.06 -11.37 10.31
CA MET A 143 -14.39 -11.38 10.95
C MET A 143 -14.28 -11.47 12.48
N SER A 144 -15.11 -10.70 13.18
CA SER A 144 -15.23 -10.75 14.64
C SER A 144 -15.79 -12.10 15.12
N SER A 145 -15.37 -12.55 16.30
CA SER A 145 -15.72 -13.87 16.87
C SER A 145 -17.22 -14.13 17.02
N PHE A 146 -18.06 -13.09 17.13
CA PHE A 146 -19.51 -13.27 17.31
C PHE A 146 -20.25 -13.50 15.99
N SER A 147 -19.93 -12.72 14.94
CA SER A 147 -20.48 -12.96 13.61
C SER A 147 -20.01 -14.32 13.07
N PHE A 148 -18.82 -14.77 13.46
CA PHE A 148 -18.25 -16.07 13.13
C PHE A 148 -19.13 -17.26 13.55
N ILE A 149 -19.67 -17.25 14.77
CA ILE A 149 -20.49 -18.37 15.29
C ILE A 149 -21.80 -18.49 14.49
N PHE A 150 -22.47 -17.36 14.28
CA PHE A 150 -23.74 -17.33 13.55
C PHE A 150 -23.58 -17.73 12.08
N THR A 151 -22.54 -17.22 11.40
CA THR A 151 -22.25 -17.62 10.01
C THR A 151 -21.87 -19.10 9.92
N SER A 152 -21.19 -19.65 10.92
CA SER A 152 -20.82 -21.08 10.96
C SER A 152 -22.03 -22.00 11.14
N PHE A 153 -22.99 -21.62 11.98
CA PHE A 153 -24.23 -22.38 12.16
C PHE A 153 -25.07 -22.41 10.87
N LEU A 154 -25.23 -21.24 10.23
CA LEU A 154 -25.92 -21.14 8.94
C LEU A 154 -25.22 -21.95 7.85
N LEU A 155 -23.91 -21.84 7.74
CA LEU A 155 -23.13 -22.57 6.73
C LEU A 155 -23.20 -24.08 6.95
N TYR A 156 -23.19 -24.56 8.20
CA TYR A 156 -23.34 -26.00 8.48
C TYR A 156 -24.69 -26.55 7.98
N HIS A 157 -25.79 -25.87 8.27
CA HIS A 157 -27.12 -26.27 7.81
C HIS A 157 -27.28 -26.17 6.29
N LEU A 158 -26.74 -25.12 5.69
CA LEU A 158 -26.86 -24.86 4.25
C LEU A 158 -25.91 -25.73 3.40
N ASN A 159 -24.83 -26.27 3.98
CA ASN A 159 -23.86 -27.15 3.29
C ASN A 159 -24.44 -28.52 2.90
N GLN A 160 -25.66 -28.84 3.35
CA GLN A 160 -26.38 -30.05 2.91
C GLN A 160 -26.82 -29.95 1.43
N TYR A 161 -27.00 -28.73 0.91
CA TYR A 161 -27.45 -28.51 -0.46
C TYR A 161 -26.27 -28.36 -1.43
N SER A 162 -26.19 -29.22 -2.45
CA SER A 162 -25.10 -29.25 -3.44
C SER A 162 -24.87 -27.90 -4.14
N PHE A 163 -25.96 -27.19 -4.49
CA PHE A 163 -25.90 -25.86 -5.09
C PHE A 163 -25.21 -24.83 -4.19
N ILE A 164 -25.50 -24.86 -2.88
CA ILE A 164 -24.91 -23.94 -1.92
C ILE A 164 -23.41 -24.22 -1.78
N ARG A 165 -23.01 -25.51 -1.77
CA ARG A 165 -21.59 -25.89 -1.76
C ARG A 165 -20.84 -25.29 -2.94
N LEU A 166 -21.40 -25.40 -4.15
CA LEU A 166 -20.80 -24.86 -5.37
C LEU A 166 -20.64 -23.34 -5.27
N MET A 167 -21.68 -22.63 -4.80
CA MET A 167 -21.62 -21.18 -4.59
C MET A 167 -20.54 -20.79 -3.59
N LEU A 168 -20.38 -21.52 -2.48
CA LEU A 168 -19.33 -21.27 -1.49
C LEU A 168 -17.93 -21.48 -2.07
N PHE A 169 -17.75 -22.50 -2.90
CA PHE A 169 -16.49 -22.73 -3.60
C PHE A 169 -16.15 -21.59 -4.55
N LEU A 170 -17.12 -21.13 -5.35
CA LEU A 170 -16.93 -19.99 -6.25
C LEU A 170 -16.60 -18.71 -5.48
N ILE A 171 -17.25 -18.48 -4.33
CA ILE A 171 -16.92 -17.35 -3.45
C ILE A 171 -15.50 -17.48 -2.89
N CYS A 172 -15.07 -18.67 -2.47
CA CYS A 172 -13.69 -18.90 -2.02
C CYS A 172 -12.69 -18.59 -3.12
N LEU A 173 -12.94 -19.12 -4.32
CA LEU A 173 -12.08 -18.96 -5.48
C LEU A 173 -11.97 -17.48 -5.87
N TYR A 174 -13.11 -16.77 -5.91
CA TYR A 174 -13.14 -15.33 -6.12
C TYR A 174 -12.34 -14.57 -5.06
N LYS A 175 -12.50 -14.90 -3.76
CA LYS A 175 -11.75 -14.25 -2.67
C LYS A 175 -10.25 -14.51 -2.77
N ILE A 176 -9.84 -15.73 -3.10
CA ILE A 176 -8.43 -16.09 -3.27
C ILE A 176 -7.80 -15.27 -4.41
N ILE A 177 -8.47 -15.20 -5.56
CA ILE A 177 -7.96 -14.50 -6.76
C ILE A 177 -7.98 -12.99 -6.56
N SER A 178 -9.04 -12.46 -5.95
CA SER A 178 -9.24 -11.02 -5.79
C SER A 178 -8.38 -10.43 -4.68
N LYS A 179 -7.97 -11.22 -3.68
CA LYS A 179 -7.23 -10.72 -2.53
C LYS A 179 -5.77 -10.44 -2.89
N LYS A 180 -5.49 -9.17 -3.12
CA LYS A 180 -4.15 -8.62 -3.36
C LYS A 180 -3.56 -8.06 -2.07
N SER A 181 -2.25 -8.21 -1.89
CA SER A 181 -1.48 -7.51 -0.86
C SER A 181 -0.44 -6.59 -1.46
N ILE A 182 -0.23 -5.49 -0.78
CA ILE A 182 0.80 -4.52 -1.09
C ILE A 182 2.07 -4.90 -0.32
N TYR A 183 3.21 -4.81 -1.00
CA TYR A 183 4.53 -4.91 -0.39
C TYR A 183 5.48 -3.94 -1.10
N PHE A 184 6.57 -3.58 -0.43
CA PHE A 184 7.62 -2.70 -0.94
C PHE A 184 8.85 -3.54 -1.25
N GLU A 185 9.45 -3.33 -2.41
CA GLU A 185 10.66 -4.02 -2.84
C GLU A 185 11.81 -3.02 -2.96
N ILE A 186 12.45 -2.74 -1.83
CA ILE A 186 13.41 -1.64 -1.70
C ILE A 186 14.83 -2.17 -1.95
N PRO A 187 15.63 -1.57 -2.85
CA PRO A 187 17.02 -1.98 -3.07
C PRO A 187 17.88 -1.75 -1.83
N ILE A 188 18.79 -2.68 -1.54
CA ILE A 188 19.77 -2.56 -0.45
C ILE A 188 20.93 -1.65 -0.83
N ASN A 189 21.31 -1.66 -2.11
CA ASN A 189 22.37 -0.80 -2.61
C ASN A 189 21.81 0.59 -2.87
N LEU A 190 22.04 1.47 -1.91
CA LEU A 190 21.47 2.82 -1.84
C LEU A 190 22.39 3.88 -2.44
N LEU A 191 23.48 3.47 -3.11
CA LEU A 191 24.28 4.37 -3.96
C LEU A 191 23.45 4.94 -5.13
N SER A 192 22.34 4.28 -5.50
CA SER A 192 21.31 4.83 -6.40
C SER A 192 20.38 5.86 -5.74
N ALA A 193 20.51 6.15 -4.44
CA ALA A 193 19.75 7.25 -3.81
C ALA A 193 20.11 8.61 -4.43
N HIS A 194 21.29 8.75 -5.04
CA HIS A 194 21.65 9.92 -5.83
C HIS A 194 20.84 10.01 -7.15
N GLU A 195 20.44 8.87 -7.72
CA GLU A 195 19.52 8.80 -8.86
C GLU A 195 18.07 9.08 -8.43
N LEU A 196 17.75 8.83 -7.15
CA LEU A 196 16.44 9.08 -6.56
C LEU A 196 16.16 10.56 -6.35
N ASP A 197 17.12 11.31 -5.81
CA ASP A 197 16.99 12.77 -5.69
C ASP A 197 16.85 13.39 -7.10
N ASN A 198 17.61 12.90 -8.10
CA ASN A 198 17.41 13.25 -9.52
C ASN A 198 16.03 12.86 -10.08
N PHE A 199 15.44 11.75 -9.65
CA PHE A 199 14.11 11.31 -10.07
C PHE A 199 12.99 12.15 -9.42
N ILE A 200 13.15 12.50 -8.14
CA ILE A 200 12.24 13.39 -7.41
C ILE A 200 12.31 14.81 -8.01
N ASP A 201 13.51 15.29 -8.36
CA ASP A 201 13.68 16.57 -9.04
C ASP A 201 13.02 16.58 -10.43
N ARG A 202 13.14 15.49 -11.20
CA ARG A 202 12.43 15.35 -12.49
C ARG A 202 10.91 15.32 -12.34
N LEU A 203 10.39 14.67 -11.30
CA LEU A 203 8.94 14.68 -11.01
C LEU A 203 8.45 16.07 -10.58
N ASN A 204 9.23 16.80 -9.78
CA ASN A 204 8.92 18.17 -9.39
C ASN A 204 8.95 19.12 -10.60
N ILE A 205 9.95 19.01 -11.49
CA ILE A 205 10.07 19.81 -12.71
C ILE A 205 8.87 19.59 -13.65
N ASN A 206 8.41 18.34 -13.80
CA ASN A 206 7.24 18.04 -14.64
C ASN A 206 5.93 18.55 -14.01
N SER A 207 5.80 18.51 -12.68
CA SER A 207 4.63 19.08 -11.99
C SER A 207 4.55 20.61 -12.07
N SER A 208 5.70 21.30 -12.15
CA SER A 208 5.76 22.75 -12.39
C SER A 208 5.47 23.12 -13.86
N LEU A 209 5.85 22.27 -14.82
CA LEU A 209 5.56 22.49 -16.24
C LEU A 209 4.08 22.26 -16.58
N GLU A 210 3.39 21.32 -15.93
CA GLU A 210 1.93 21.18 -16.08
C GLU A 210 1.15 22.38 -15.51
N SER A 211 1.66 23.04 -14.46
CA SER A 211 1.04 24.27 -13.93
C SER A 211 1.24 25.51 -14.82
N ASP A 212 2.30 25.55 -15.63
CA ASP A 212 2.56 26.66 -16.55
C ASP A 212 1.91 26.48 -17.93
N VAL A 213 1.73 25.23 -18.39
CA VAL A 213 0.98 24.93 -19.62
C VAL A 213 -0.52 25.20 -19.44
N TYR A 214 -1.10 24.99 -18.25
CA TYR A 214 -2.49 25.35 -17.96
C TYR A 214 -2.75 26.85 -17.73
N ARG A 215 -1.70 27.69 -17.63
CA ARG A 215 -1.85 29.14 -17.49
C ARG A 215 -1.89 29.89 -18.83
N HIS A 216 -1.47 29.26 -19.92
CA HIS A 216 -1.41 29.92 -21.22
C HIS A 216 -2.62 29.71 -22.14
N ASP A 217 -3.58 28.84 -21.79
CA ASP A 217 -4.76 28.54 -22.64
C ASP A 217 -6.08 29.23 -22.20
N LYS A 218 -6.02 30.25 -21.34
CA LYS A 218 -7.18 31.12 -21.01
C LYS A 218 -6.95 32.58 -21.36
N ARG A 219 -6.57 32.86 -22.61
CA ARG A 219 -6.82 34.17 -23.24
C ARG A 219 -7.27 33.99 -24.68
N VAL A 220 -8.49 33.46 -24.85
CA VAL A 220 -9.25 33.66 -26.09
C VAL A 220 -10.69 34.02 -25.72
N ASN A 221 -10.99 35.30 -25.96
CA ASN A 221 -12.25 35.89 -26.39
C ASN A 221 -13.55 35.51 -25.68
N VAL A 222 -14.06 36.46 -24.91
CA VAL A 222 -15.50 36.72 -24.86
C VAL A 222 -15.75 38.11 -25.43
N HIS A 223 -16.03 38.14 -26.73
CA HIS A 223 -16.79 39.21 -27.37
C HIS A 223 -18.26 39.01 -26.99
N TYR A 224 -18.90 40.03 -26.40
CA TYR A 224 -20.29 40.38 -26.68
C TYR A 224 -20.44 41.88 -26.45
N GLY A 225 -20.85 42.58 -27.51
CA GLY A 225 -21.06 44.01 -27.50
C GLY A 225 -22.40 44.42 -26.91
N SER A 226 -22.47 45.67 -26.45
CA SER A 226 -23.55 46.62 -26.75
C SER A 226 -23.20 47.98 -26.16
N GLN A 227 -23.01 48.97 -27.04
CA GLN A 227 -23.23 50.39 -26.80
C GLN A 227 -24.71 50.65 -26.44
N PRO A 228 -25.13 51.76 -25.78
CA PRO A 228 -24.81 53.13 -26.23
C PRO A 228 -24.65 54.27 -25.20
N HIS A 229 -24.01 55.34 -25.69
CA HIS A 229 -24.18 56.79 -25.43
C HIS A 229 -24.41 57.37 -24.01
N LEU A 230 -23.55 58.34 -23.64
CA LEU A 230 -23.85 59.76 -23.28
C LEU A 230 -22.62 60.37 -22.56
N LYS A 231 -21.86 61.26 -23.21
CA LYS A 231 -21.88 62.74 -23.13
C LYS A 231 -21.30 63.38 -21.85
N ASN A 232 -20.44 64.37 -22.12
CA ASN A 232 -19.95 65.48 -21.28
C ASN A 232 -18.86 65.09 -20.26
N LYS A 233 -17.73 65.80 -20.11
CA LYS A 233 -17.39 67.20 -20.41
C LYS A 233 -15.88 67.30 -20.57
#